data_AF-A0A535ED99-F1
#
_entry.id   AF-A0A535ED99-F1
#
_cell.length_a   1.000
_cell.length_b   1.000
_cell.length_c   1.000
_cell.angle_alpha   90.00
_cell.angle_beta   90.00
_cell.angle_gamma   90.00
#
_symmetry.space_group_name_H-M   'P 1'
#
loop_
_entity.id
_entity.type
_entity.pdbx_description
1 polymer ?
#
loop_
_entity_poly.entity_id
_entity_poly.type
_entity_poly.pdbx_seq_one_letter_code
_entity_poly.pdbx_strand_id
1 'polypeptide(L)'
;MAAAIERHRPRAAVVNAGGARFLQGDPIVMTAADVLEVAARVPAVVAVHMEAINHCVLTRAELRAAAPGVLIPADGEAVEV
;
A
#
# COMPACT_ATOMS: atom_id res chain seq x y z
N MET A 1 -2.37 12.47 -4.31
CA MET A 1 -1.15 11.65 -4.09
C MET A 1 0.07 12.23 -4.80
N ALA A 2 0.08 12.28 -6.14
CA ALA A 2 1.23 12.72 -6.95
C ALA A 2 1.87 14.06 -6.51
N ALA A 3 1.06 15.10 -6.28
CA ALA A 3 1.57 16.41 -5.87
C ALA A 3 2.39 16.39 -4.56
N ALA A 4 2.04 15.52 -3.61
CA ALA A 4 2.80 15.38 -2.37
C ALA A 4 4.14 14.66 -2.61
N ILE A 5 4.14 13.61 -3.42
CA ILE A 5 5.36 12.88 -3.80
C ILE A 5 6.31 13.82 -4.55
N GLU A 6 5.80 14.59 -5.51
CA GLU A 6 6.60 15.54 -6.30
C GLU A 6 7.19 16.67 -5.45
N ARG A 7 6.40 17.18 -4.49
CA ARG A 7 6.83 18.24 -3.57
C ARG A 7 7.89 17.76 -2.57
N HIS A 8 7.71 16.58 -2.00
CA HIS A 8 8.51 16.11 -0.87
C HIS A 8 9.63 15.14 -1.27
N ARG A 9 9.55 14.53 -2.46
CA ARG A 9 10.52 13.57 -3.01
C ARG A 9 11.00 12.55 -1.96
N PRO A 10 10.07 11.80 -1.33
CA PRO A 10 10.44 10.89 -0.27
C PRO A 10 11.32 9.77 -0.82
N ARG A 11 12.28 9.30 -0.01
CA ARG A 11 13.04 8.08 -0.30
C ARG A 11 12.22 6.80 -0.11
N ALA A 12 11.20 6.86 0.75
CA ALA A 12 10.30 5.76 1.03
C ALA A 12 8.88 6.27 1.35
N ALA A 13 7.85 5.48 1.03
CA ALA A 13 6.46 5.75 1.36
C ALA A 13 5.85 4.57 2.11
N VAL A 14 5.22 4.84 3.27
CA VAL A 14 4.39 3.87 3.98
C VAL A 14 2.94 4.12 3.58
N VAL A 15 2.25 3.09 3.10
CA VAL A 15 0.89 3.21 2.53
C VAL A 15 -0.08 2.23 3.15
N ASN A 16 -1.31 2.69 3.40
CA ASN A 16 -2.40 1.86 3.89
C ASN A 16 -3.06 1.14 2.70
N ALA A 17 -2.65 -0.11 2.46
CA ALA A 17 -2.96 -0.89 1.26
C ALA A 17 -4.08 -1.91 1.46
N GLY A 18 -4.98 -1.69 2.43
CA GLY A 18 -6.02 -2.67 2.77
C GLY A 18 -7.14 -2.83 1.73
N GLY A 19 -7.20 -1.97 0.69
CA GLY A 19 -8.31 -1.96 -0.27
C GLY A 19 -9.69 -1.79 0.38
N ALA A 20 -9.72 -1.20 1.58
CA ALA A 20 -10.91 -1.14 2.40
C ALA A 20 -12.06 -0.41 1.72
N ARG A 21 -13.29 -0.86 1.95
CA ARG A 21 -14.52 -0.31 1.36
C ARG A 21 -15.76 -0.60 2.20
N PHE A 22 -16.80 0.19 1.98
CA PHE A 22 -18.15 -0.14 2.45
C PHE A 22 -18.83 -1.17 1.54
N LEU A 23 -20.04 -1.60 1.91
CA LEU A 23 -20.85 -2.51 1.08
C LEU A 23 -21.17 -1.93 -0.30
N GLN A 24 -21.19 -0.60 -0.41
CA GLN A 24 -21.51 0.16 -1.61
C GLN A 24 -20.54 1.34 -1.73
N GLY A 25 -20.15 1.66 -2.96
CA GLY A 25 -19.23 2.76 -3.26
C GLY A 25 -17.78 2.31 -3.48
N ASP A 26 -16.92 3.31 -3.60
CA ASP A 26 -15.50 3.15 -3.95
C ASP A 26 -14.64 2.78 -2.74
N PRO A 27 -13.39 2.30 -2.98
CA PRO A 27 -12.40 2.13 -1.93
C PRO A 27 -12.19 3.41 -1.10
N ILE A 28 -12.07 3.24 0.22
CA ILE A 28 -11.79 4.32 1.18
C ILE A 28 -10.30 4.42 1.54
N VAL A 29 -9.50 3.42 1.17
CA VAL A 29 -8.03 3.42 1.24
C VAL A 29 -7.45 2.81 -0.04
N MET A 30 -6.12 2.78 -0.15
CA MET A 30 -5.44 2.38 -1.38
C MET A 30 -5.72 0.93 -1.76
N THR A 31 -6.02 0.74 -3.04
CA THR A 31 -6.07 -0.54 -3.75
C THR A 31 -4.68 -0.95 -4.25
N ALA A 32 -4.54 -2.16 -4.81
CA ALA A 32 -3.30 -2.58 -5.46
C ALA A 32 -2.85 -1.63 -6.59
N ALA A 33 -3.80 -1.07 -7.35
CA ALA A 33 -3.50 -0.12 -8.43
C ALA A 33 -2.91 1.19 -7.90
N ASP A 34 -3.45 1.69 -6.78
CA ASP A 34 -2.93 2.90 -6.13
C ASP A 34 -1.51 2.67 -5.58
N VAL A 35 -1.26 1.50 -4.99
CA VAL A 35 0.08 1.13 -4.50
C VAL A 35 1.09 1.06 -5.65
N LEU A 36 0.70 0.50 -6.80
CA LEU A 36 1.54 0.46 -8.00
C LEU A 36 1.87 1.87 -8.51
N GLU A 37 0.91 2.80 -8.45
CA GLU A 37 1.17 4.19 -8.82
C GLU A 37 2.16 4.87 -7.86
N VAL A 38 2.09 4.60 -6.55
CA VAL A 38 3.10 5.07 -5.58
C VAL A 38 4.47 4.45 -5.89
N ALA A 39 4.52 3.14 -6.12
CA ALA A 39 5.76 2.41 -6.40
C ALA A 39 6.44 2.88 -7.70
N ALA A 40 5.67 3.37 -8.67
CA ALA A 40 6.21 3.99 -9.88
C ALA A 40 6.87 5.37 -9.64
N ARG A 41 6.65 5.99 -8.48
CA ARG A 41 7.06 7.38 -8.18
C ARG A 41 7.99 7.50 -6.96
N VAL A 42 8.12 6.46 -6.15
CA VAL A 42 8.90 6.46 -4.91
C VAL A 42 9.87 5.27 -4.90
N PRO A 43 11.14 5.43 -4.49
CA PRO A 43 12.12 4.35 -4.54
C PRO A 43 11.77 3.11 -3.72
N ALA A 44 11.15 3.29 -2.55
CA ALA A 44 10.71 2.19 -1.69
C ALA A 44 9.27 2.41 -1.21
N VAL A 45 8.46 1.36 -1.21
CA VAL A 45 7.09 1.39 -0.70
C VAL A 45 6.91 0.28 0.32
N VAL A 46 6.39 0.64 1.49
CA VAL A 46 6.01 -0.29 2.56
C VAL A 46 4.49 -0.30 2.65
N ALA A 47 3.87 -1.43 2.35
CA ALA A 47 2.42 -1.60 2.41
C ALA A 47 1.99 -2.20 3.75
N VAL A 48 1.09 -1.49 4.43
CA VAL A 48 0.55 -1.86 5.75
C VAL A 48 -0.98 -1.79 5.73
N HIS A 49 -1.62 -1.94 6.89
CA HIS A 49 -3.08 -1.84 7.05
C HIS A 49 -3.84 -2.92 6.27
N MET A 50 -3.37 -4.16 6.35
CA MET A 50 -3.94 -5.33 5.68
C MET A 50 -4.20 -6.43 6.72
N GLU A 51 -5.18 -7.30 6.49
CA GLU A 51 -5.41 -8.54 7.26
C GLU A 51 -5.60 -8.38 8.78
N ALA A 52 -5.87 -7.16 9.27
CA ALA A 52 -6.12 -6.88 10.69
C ALA A 52 -7.59 -6.49 10.97
N ILE A 53 -8.31 -5.97 9.97
CA ILE A 53 -9.67 -5.45 10.12
C ILE A 53 -10.55 -5.98 8.98
N ASN A 54 -11.77 -6.41 9.31
CA ASN A 54 -12.67 -7.17 8.43
C ASN A 54 -12.99 -6.55 7.06
N HIS A 55 -12.94 -5.23 6.95
CA HIS A 55 -13.29 -4.50 5.73
C HIS A 55 -12.07 -4.21 4.85
N CYS A 56 -10.85 -4.58 5.26
CA CYS A 56 -9.66 -4.56 4.42
C CYS A 56 -9.62 -5.83 3.57
N VAL A 57 -10.15 -5.75 2.36
CA VAL A 57 -10.34 -6.92 1.48
C VAL A 57 -9.10 -7.30 0.67
N LEU A 58 -8.11 -6.41 0.54
CA LEU A 58 -6.86 -6.74 -0.14
C LEU A 58 -5.92 -7.50 0.80
N THR A 59 -5.56 -8.72 0.43
CA THR A 59 -4.64 -9.58 1.19
C THR A 59 -3.18 -9.32 0.85
N ARG A 60 -2.27 -9.67 1.76
CA ARG A 60 -0.83 -9.56 1.51
C ARG A 60 -0.40 -10.44 0.33
N ALA A 61 -1.02 -11.61 0.18
CA ALA A 61 -0.74 -12.53 -0.92
C ALA A 61 -1.12 -11.93 -2.28
N GLU A 62 -2.32 -11.34 -2.39
CA GLU A 62 -2.77 -10.66 -3.61
C GLU A 62 -1.86 -9.49 -3.97
N LEU A 63 -1.48 -8.65 -2.98
CA LEU A 63 -0.61 -7.51 -3.26
C LEU A 63 0.81 -7.93 -3.65
N ARG A 64 1.38 -8.99 -3.04
CA ARG A 64 2.68 -9.55 -3.44
C ARG A 64 2.67 -10.01 -4.90
N ALA A 65 1.57 -10.62 -5.34
CA ALA A 65 1.41 -11.06 -6.72
C ALA A 65 1.27 -9.87 -7.68
N ALA A 66 0.53 -8.83 -7.29
CA ALA A 66 0.26 -7.68 -8.14
C ALA A 66 1.41 -6.65 -8.22
N ALA A 67 2.19 -6.49 -7.15
CA ALA A 67 3.19 -5.44 -7.00
C ALA A 67 4.56 -5.99 -6.53
N PRO A 68 5.28 -6.72 -7.40
CA PRO A 68 6.62 -7.21 -7.08
C PRO A 68 7.56 -6.02 -6.82
N GLY A 69 8.24 -6.04 -5.66
CA GLY A 69 9.15 -4.97 -5.22
C GLY A 69 8.58 -4.06 -4.13
N VAL A 70 7.28 -4.15 -3.83
CA VAL A 70 6.71 -3.51 -2.63
C VAL A 70 7.06 -4.33 -1.39
N LEU A 71 7.50 -3.67 -0.33
CA LEU A 71 7.80 -4.28 0.96
C LEU A 71 6.48 -4.51 1.71
N ILE A 72 6.17 -5.76 2.02
CA ILE A 72 4.89 -6.17 2.64
C ILE A 72 5.22 -6.95 3.90
N PRO A 73 5.50 -6.26 5.03
CA PRO A 73 5.92 -6.91 6.25
C PRO A 73 4.81 -7.75 6.89
N ALA A 74 5.22 -8.83 7.54
CA ALA A 74 4.41 -9.56 8.51
C ALA A 74 4.27 -8.75 9.81
N ASP A 75 3.31 -9.14 10.66
CA ASP A 75 3.14 -8.51 11.97
C ASP A 75 4.39 -8.75 12.84
N GLY A 76 4.99 -7.66 13.32
CA GLY A 76 6.23 -7.70 14.11
C GLY A 76 7.53 -7.70 13.29
N GLU A 77 7.46 -7.68 11.95
CA GLU A 77 8.64 -7.61 11.09
C GLU A 77 9.21 -6.18 11.03
N ALA A 78 10.54 -6.07 11.14
CA ALA A 78 11.27 -4.82 10.94
C ALA A 78 11.71 -4.68 9.48
N VAL A 79 11.62 -3.47 8.94
CA VAL A 79 11.98 -3.16 7.55
C VAL A 79 13.02 -2.03 7.52
N GLU A 80 14.05 -2.19 6.71
CA GLU A 80 15.05 -1.16 6.42
C GLU A 80 14.83 -0.60 5.00
N VAL A 81 14.80 0.74 4.91
CA VAL A 81 14.59 1.55 3.70
C VAL A 81 15.45 2.81 3.77
#